data_AF-Q9D4V3-F1
#
_entry.id   AF-Q9D4V3-F1
#
_cell.length_a   1.000
_cell.length_b   1.000
_cell.length_c   1.000
_cell.angle_alpha   90.00
_cell.angle_beta   90.00
_cell.angle_gamma   90.00
#
_symmetry.space_group_name_H-M   'P 1'
#
loop_
_entity.id
_entity.type
_entity.pdbx_description
1 polymer ?
#
loop_
_entity_poly.entity_id
_entity_poly.type
_entity_poly.pdbx_seq_one_letter_code
_entity_poly.pdbx_strand_id
1 'polypeptide(L)'
;MDSSAKGSKKDAPDGPPKDSKLPVSEALLDYHREIKENAVERFMFHIKKLREKNQKYQERNRRLKEEQNWHIKNLIKELKEKNLDEAPIVTREEVEEAMKEKWEFERQQEASLKEMRIQINEAEKLFLEKLSEKEYWEEYKNVGSAQHAQLIVSLQNDIDTVKENAEKMSEQYKVTLEDEKKRISRETMIQLKQRKEWATQHAVRFIDKNNYREIWENDWLKKEGDTASFGNVLSLLDFLPPDLHTAEPCVSSGQSRGSLRILAPFALQLWSKLSGLLPTLVTPDPVCIIWSFGPGQTNSMAICP
;
A
#
# COMPACT_ATOMS: atom_id res chain seq x y z
N MET A 1 -29.01 -82.26 -3.45
CA MET A 1 -28.95 -82.61 -2.01
C MET A 1 -29.67 -81.52 -1.26
N ASP A 2 -30.85 -81.83 -0.76
CA ASP A 2 -31.67 -80.97 0.10
C ASP A 2 -31.04 -80.81 1.48
N SER A 3 -31.26 -79.65 2.10
CA SER A 3 -31.56 -79.54 3.54
C SER A 3 -32.17 -78.16 3.83
N SER A 4 -33.45 -78.17 4.21
CA SER A 4 -34.24 -77.04 4.69
C SER A 4 -34.52 -77.19 6.19
N ALA A 5 -34.45 -76.09 6.95
CA ALA A 5 -35.07 -75.92 8.29
C ALA A 5 -35.12 -74.39 8.55
N LYS A 6 -36.21 -73.62 8.60
CA LYS A 6 -37.65 -73.73 8.98
C LYS A 6 -37.92 -73.44 10.47
N GLY A 7 -38.67 -72.35 10.71
CA GLY A 7 -39.33 -71.95 11.98
C GLY A 7 -38.68 -70.71 12.61
N SER A 8 -39.34 -69.65 13.10
CA SER A 8 -40.73 -69.39 13.56
C SER A 8 -40.84 -67.86 13.75
N LYS A 9 -41.75 -67.08 13.13
CA LYS A 9 -43.17 -66.82 13.46
C LYS A 9 -43.45 -66.35 14.92
N LYS A 10 -43.73 -65.05 15.12
CA LYS A 10 -44.77 -64.44 15.98
C LYS A 10 -44.53 -62.91 16.05
N ASP A 11 -45.37 -62.10 15.43
CA ASP A 11 -46.65 -61.56 15.93
C ASP A 11 -46.46 -60.45 16.98
N ALA A 12 -46.70 -59.20 16.52
CA ALA A 12 -47.37 -58.04 17.18
C ALA A 12 -47.01 -57.68 18.65
N PRO A 13 -46.89 -56.39 19.05
CA PRO A 13 -47.96 -55.40 18.81
C PRO A 13 -47.57 -53.92 18.64
N ASP A 14 -48.50 -53.26 17.96
CA ASP A 14 -49.02 -51.88 18.09
C ASP A 14 -48.75 -51.13 19.42
N GLY A 15 -48.34 -49.85 19.33
CA GLY A 15 -48.41 -48.86 20.41
C GLY A 15 -47.17 -47.95 20.60
N PRO A 16 -47.28 -46.60 20.59
CA PRO A 16 -46.14 -45.68 20.58
C PRO A 16 -45.68 -45.26 21.99
N PRO A 17 -44.37 -45.19 22.28
CA PRO A 17 -43.86 -44.52 23.46
C PRO A 17 -43.26 -43.15 23.10
N LYS A 18 -43.95 -42.12 23.59
CA LYS A 18 -43.50 -40.78 23.99
C LYS A 18 -42.01 -40.52 23.87
N ASP A 19 -41.71 -39.35 23.31
CA ASP A 19 -40.44 -38.60 23.33
C ASP A 19 -39.84 -38.53 24.74
N SER A 20 -39.20 -39.61 25.18
CA SER A 20 -38.30 -39.64 26.31
C SER A 20 -37.02 -38.98 25.86
N LYS A 21 -36.79 -37.75 26.34
CA LYS A 21 -35.50 -37.02 26.35
C LYS A 21 -34.33 -38.01 26.20
N LEU A 22 -33.78 -38.12 24.99
CA LEU A 22 -32.69 -39.04 24.71
C LEU A 22 -31.55 -38.76 25.71
N PRO A 23 -31.05 -39.77 26.44
CA PRO A 23 -29.87 -39.64 27.29
C PRO A 23 -28.71 -39.02 26.49
N VAL A 24 -27.86 -38.21 27.14
CA VAL A 24 -26.73 -37.52 26.46
C VAL A 24 -25.85 -38.48 25.64
N SER A 25 -25.69 -39.72 26.10
CA SER A 25 -24.97 -40.78 25.37
C SER A 25 -25.64 -41.15 24.04
N GLU A 26 -26.96 -41.18 23.99
CA GLU A 26 -27.74 -41.49 22.79
C GLU A 26 -27.67 -40.32 21.78
N ALA A 27 -27.73 -39.07 22.26
CA ALA A 27 -27.53 -37.89 21.41
C ALA A 27 -26.12 -37.82 20.79
N LEU A 28 -25.07 -38.23 21.52
CA LEU A 28 -23.71 -38.30 20.98
C LEU A 28 -23.56 -39.41 19.92
N LEU A 29 -24.22 -40.56 20.12
CA LEU A 29 -24.23 -41.65 19.15
C LEU A 29 -24.97 -41.25 17.87
N ASP A 30 -26.09 -40.54 18.00
CA ASP A 30 -26.83 -40.03 16.84
C ASP A 30 -26.03 -38.96 16.08
N TYR A 31 -25.34 -38.05 16.77
CA TYR A 31 -24.43 -37.10 16.12
C TYR A 31 -23.28 -37.81 15.39
N HIS A 32 -22.68 -38.83 16.00
CA HIS A 32 -21.63 -39.61 15.33
C HIS A 32 -22.16 -40.37 14.13
N ARG A 33 -23.37 -40.94 14.24
CA ARG A 33 -24.10 -41.59 13.15
C ARG A 33 -24.31 -40.62 12.00
N GLU A 34 -24.78 -39.41 12.27
CA GLU A 34 -25.01 -38.36 11.27
C GLU A 34 -23.72 -37.96 10.53
N ILE A 35 -22.60 -37.76 11.25
CA ILE A 35 -21.30 -37.48 10.62
C ILE A 35 -20.89 -38.62 9.66
N LYS A 36 -21.05 -39.86 10.11
CA LYS A 36 -20.67 -41.05 9.31
C LYS A 36 -21.60 -41.22 8.13
N GLU A 37 -22.90 -41.02 8.30
CA GLU A 37 -23.89 -41.04 7.23
C GLU A 37 -23.59 -39.97 6.18
N ASN A 38 -23.33 -38.73 6.58
CA ASN A 38 -22.94 -37.65 5.66
C ASN A 38 -21.62 -37.99 4.92
N ALA A 39 -20.63 -38.57 5.61
CA ALA A 39 -19.41 -39.04 4.96
C ALA A 39 -19.68 -40.15 3.93
N VAL A 40 -20.53 -41.12 4.27
CA VAL A 40 -20.97 -42.19 3.36
C VAL A 40 -21.72 -41.60 2.16
N GLU A 41 -22.62 -40.64 2.35
CA GLU A 41 -23.33 -39.95 1.27
C GLU A 41 -22.37 -39.24 0.32
N ARG A 42 -21.35 -38.54 0.84
CA ARG A 42 -20.29 -37.92 0.01
C ARG A 42 -19.54 -38.96 -0.81
N PHE A 43 -19.16 -40.09 -0.22
CA PHE A 43 -18.50 -41.17 -0.94
C PHE A 43 -19.41 -41.82 -1.98
N MET A 44 -20.69 -42.04 -1.65
CA MET A 44 -21.69 -42.57 -2.57
C MET A 44 -21.89 -41.64 -3.77
N PHE A 45 -21.93 -40.32 -3.55
CA PHE A 45 -21.97 -39.33 -4.62
C PHE A 45 -20.71 -39.39 -5.48
N HIS A 46 -19.52 -39.47 -4.88
CA HIS A 46 -18.26 -39.58 -5.62
C HIS A 46 -18.19 -40.86 -6.46
N ILE A 47 -18.57 -42.01 -5.88
CA ILE A 47 -18.65 -43.30 -6.57
C ILE A 47 -19.64 -43.22 -7.72
N LYS A 48 -20.82 -42.62 -7.53
CA LYS A 48 -21.81 -42.42 -8.59
C LYS A 48 -21.24 -41.58 -9.74
N LYS A 49 -20.59 -40.46 -9.44
CA LYS A 49 -19.92 -39.60 -10.43
C LYS A 49 -18.80 -40.34 -11.18
N LEU A 50 -18.02 -41.17 -10.50
CA LEU A 50 -16.99 -42.01 -11.14
C LEU A 50 -17.59 -43.09 -12.04
N ARG A 51 -18.68 -43.74 -11.62
CA ARG A 51 -19.41 -44.73 -12.44
C ARG A 51 -19.98 -44.09 -13.71
N GLU A 52 -20.59 -42.92 -13.60
CA GLU A 52 -21.09 -42.16 -14.75
C GLU A 52 -19.96 -41.77 -15.71
N LYS A 53 -18.81 -41.29 -15.20
CA LYS A 53 -17.63 -41.01 -16.04
C LYS A 53 -17.10 -42.27 -16.74
N ASN A 54 -17.00 -43.38 -16.03
CA ASN A 54 -16.54 -44.64 -16.59
C ASN A 54 -17.47 -45.15 -17.69
N GLN A 55 -18.80 -45.09 -17.48
CA GLN A 55 -19.79 -45.41 -18.52
C GLN A 55 -19.64 -44.52 -19.75
N LYS A 56 -19.42 -43.21 -19.58
CA LYS A 56 -19.12 -42.29 -20.70
C LYS A 56 -17.83 -42.67 -21.45
N TYR A 57 -16.78 -43.05 -20.73
CA TYR A 57 -15.53 -43.51 -21.36
C TYR A 57 -15.72 -44.82 -22.12
N GLN A 58 -16.48 -45.77 -21.57
CA GLN A 58 -16.80 -47.04 -22.25
C GLN A 58 -17.62 -46.81 -23.52
N GLU A 59 -18.66 -45.98 -23.46
CA GLU A 59 -19.48 -45.62 -24.62
C GLU A 59 -18.65 -44.90 -25.70
N ARG A 60 -17.80 -43.94 -25.31
CA ARG A 60 -16.88 -43.28 -26.24
C ARG A 60 -15.93 -44.29 -26.89
N ASN A 61 -15.35 -45.19 -26.11
CA ASN A 61 -14.42 -46.18 -26.63
C ASN A 61 -15.13 -47.20 -27.55
N ARG A 62 -16.39 -47.54 -27.26
CA ARG A 62 -17.24 -48.37 -28.13
C ARG A 62 -17.49 -47.68 -29.48
N ARG A 63 -17.90 -46.40 -29.46
CA ARG A 63 -18.09 -45.60 -30.69
C ARG A 63 -16.82 -45.50 -31.53
N LEU A 64 -15.68 -45.20 -30.89
CA LEU A 64 -14.39 -45.16 -31.59
C LEU A 64 -14.03 -46.50 -32.23
N LYS A 65 -14.30 -47.63 -31.55
CA LYS A 65 -14.09 -48.96 -32.11
C LYS A 65 -15.06 -49.27 -33.26
N GLU A 66 -16.33 -48.86 -33.15
CA GLU A 66 -17.33 -49.00 -34.21
C GLU A 66 -16.93 -48.18 -35.44
N GLU A 67 -16.45 -46.94 -35.25
CA GLU A 67 -15.90 -46.06 -36.31
C GLU A 67 -14.65 -46.67 -36.96
N GLN A 68 -13.68 -47.13 -36.18
CA GLN A 68 -12.50 -47.83 -36.71
C GLN A 68 -12.89 -49.07 -37.52
N ASN A 69 -13.79 -49.89 -36.99
CA ASN A 69 -14.26 -51.09 -37.68
C ASN A 69 -15.06 -50.74 -38.95
N TRP A 70 -15.80 -49.62 -38.95
CA TRP A 70 -16.46 -49.09 -40.13
C TRP A 70 -15.44 -48.66 -41.19
N HIS A 71 -14.42 -47.88 -40.83
CA HIS A 71 -13.33 -47.50 -41.74
C HIS A 71 -12.63 -48.72 -42.34
N ILE A 72 -12.30 -49.73 -41.52
CA ILE A 72 -11.66 -50.96 -41.97
C ILE A 72 -12.57 -51.70 -42.97
N LYS A 73 -13.86 -51.86 -42.66
CA LYS A 73 -14.81 -52.51 -43.58
C LYS A 73 -14.97 -51.74 -44.88
N ASN A 74 -15.01 -50.41 -44.82
CA ASN A 74 -15.11 -49.56 -46.01
C ASN A 74 -13.87 -49.72 -46.90
N LEU A 75 -12.67 -49.69 -46.32
CA LEU A 75 -11.42 -49.95 -47.03
C LEU A 75 -11.39 -51.35 -47.66
N ILE A 76 -11.84 -52.39 -46.93
CA ILE A 76 -11.92 -53.75 -47.49
C ILE A 76 -12.92 -53.78 -48.66
N LYS A 77 -14.03 -53.05 -48.57
CA LYS A 77 -15.01 -52.95 -49.65
C LYS A 77 -14.43 -52.23 -50.87
N GLU A 78 -13.79 -51.07 -50.68
CA GLU A 78 -13.10 -50.33 -51.73
C GLU A 78 -12.02 -51.17 -52.41
N LEU A 79 -11.22 -51.91 -51.62
CA LEU A 79 -10.23 -52.83 -52.17
C LEU A 79 -10.88 -53.95 -52.97
N LYS A 80 -12.02 -54.51 -52.53
CA LYS A 80 -12.75 -55.52 -53.31
C LYS A 80 -13.32 -54.95 -54.60
N GLU A 81 -13.90 -53.75 -54.58
CA GLU A 81 -14.40 -53.07 -55.79
C GLU A 81 -13.25 -52.78 -56.76
N LYS A 82 -12.13 -52.19 -56.28
CA LYS A 82 -10.93 -51.94 -57.09
C LYS A 82 -10.23 -53.19 -57.60
N ASN A 83 -10.35 -54.34 -56.91
CA ASN A 83 -9.76 -55.60 -57.39
C ASN A 83 -10.67 -56.36 -58.37
N LEU A 84 -11.99 -56.09 -58.38
CA LEU A 84 -12.91 -56.64 -59.39
C LEU A 84 -12.76 -55.92 -60.73
N ASP A 85 -12.49 -54.63 -60.69
CA ASP A 85 -12.07 -53.86 -61.85
C ASP A 85 -10.57 -54.08 -62.07
N GLU A 86 -10.25 -55.23 -62.69
CA GLU A 86 -9.00 -55.53 -63.39
C GLU A 86 -7.74 -55.02 -62.67
N ALA A 87 -7.18 -55.84 -61.78
CA ALA A 87 -5.87 -55.62 -61.15
C ALA A 87 -4.91 -54.99 -62.19
N PRO A 88 -4.66 -53.67 -62.10
CA PRO A 88 -3.83 -53.03 -63.10
C PRO A 88 -2.48 -53.70 -63.00
N ILE A 89 -1.96 -54.12 -64.14
CA ILE A 89 -0.58 -54.59 -64.25
C ILE A 89 0.25 -53.42 -63.74
N VAL A 90 0.68 -53.52 -62.47
CA VAL A 90 1.46 -52.48 -61.81
C VAL A 90 2.67 -52.25 -62.69
N THR A 91 2.63 -51.13 -63.41
CA THR A 91 3.69 -50.79 -64.34
C THR A 91 4.95 -50.50 -63.52
N ARG A 92 6.11 -50.78 -64.08
CA ARG A 92 7.38 -50.43 -63.42
C ARG A 92 7.41 -48.94 -63.04
N GLU A 93 6.79 -48.09 -63.86
CA GLU A 93 6.65 -46.65 -63.66
C GLU A 93 5.85 -46.30 -62.39
N GLU A 94 4.70 -46.96 -62.15
CA GLU A 94 3.89 -46.75 -60.93
C GLU A 94 4.66 -47.11 -59.65
N VAL A 95 5.45 -48.20 -59.67
CA VAL A 95 6.29 -48.57 -58.51
C VAL A 95 7.37 -47.52 -58.28
N GLU A 96 8.02 -47.04 -59.34
CA GLU A 96 9.03 -46.00 -59.25
C GLU A 96 8.45 -44.68 -58.74
N GLU A 97 7.23 -44.32 -59.15
CA GLU A 97 6.50 -43.13 -58.66
C GLU A 97 6.11 -43.28 -57.18
N ALA A 98 5.51 -44.41 -56.79
CA ALA A 98 5.16 -44.69 -55.40
C ALA A 98 6.40 -44.71 -54.49
N MET A 99 7.54 -45.21 -54.99
CA MET A 99 8.81 -45.16 -54.27
C MET A 99 9.32 -43.72 -54.08
N LYS A 100 9.21 -42.87 -55.11
CA LYS A 100 9.58 -41.45 -55.01
C LYS A 100 8.69 -40.70 -54.02
N GLU A 101 7.36 -40.87 -54.11
CA GLU A 101 6.40 -40.26 -53.20
C GLU A 101 6.67 -40.68 -51.75
N LYS A 102 6.89 -41.98 -51.51
CA LYS A 102 7.25 -42.47 -50.18
C LYS A 102 8.53 -41.81 -49.65
N TRP A 103 9.53 -41.62 -50.49
CA TRP A 103 10.78 -40.96 -50.11
C TRP A 103 10.59 -39.48 -49.78
N GLU A 104 9.79 -38.77 -50.56
CA GLU A 104 9.44 -37.37 -50.29
C GLU A 104 8.65 -37.23 -49.00
N PHE A 105 7.68 -38.12 -48.76
CA PHE A 105 6.91 -38.19 -47.52
C PHE A 105 7.81 -38.44 -46.31
N GLU A 106 8.71 -39.42 -46.38
CA GLU A 106 9.68 -39.71 -45.31
C GLU A 106 10.56 -38.48 -45.02
N ARG A 107 11.06 -37.78 -46.05
CA ARG A 107 11.83 -36.54 -45.86
C ARG A 107 11.01 -35.42 -45.24
N GLN A 108 9.76 -35.24 -45.67
CA GLN A 108 8.88 -34.21 -45.12
C GLN A 108 8.59 -34.48 -43.64
N GLN A 109 8.35 -35.75 -43.28
CA GLN A 109 8.18 -36.16 -41.88
C GLN A 109 9.44 -35.90 -41.07
N GLU A 110 10.62 -36.26 -41.59
CA GLU A 110 11.89 -35.97 -40.91
C GLU A 110 12.12 -34.46 -40.72
N ALA A 111 11.80 -33.64 -41.71
CA ALA A 111 11.90 -32.19 -41.62
C ALA A 111 10.92 -31.62 -40.57
N SER A 112 9.66 -32.09 -40.57
CA SER A 112 8.66 -31.71 -39.56
C SER A 112 9.08 -32.11 -38.15
N LEU A 113 9.65 -33.31 -37.97
CA LEU A 113 10.18 -33.76 -36.69
C LEU A 113 11.37 -32.92 -36.21
N LYS A 114 12.26 -32.51 -37.12
CA LYS A 114 13.38 -31.61 -36.80
C LYS A 114 12.88 -30.24 -36.37
N GLU A 115 11.91 -29.68 -37.08
CA GLU A 115 11.29 -28.39 -36.74
C GLU A 115 10.61 -28.43 -35.37
N MET A 116 9.79 -29.45 -35.10
CA MET A 116 9.16 -29.60 -33.79
C MET A 116 10.19 -29.73 -32.66
N ARG A 117 11.32 -30.42 -32.89
CA ARG A 117 12.41 -30.48 -31.90
C ARG A 117 13.03 -29.12 -31.63
N ILE A 118 13.22 -28.28 -32.65
CA ILE A 118 13.75 -26.92 -32.48
C ILE A 118 12.77 -26.08 -31.64
N GLN A 119 11.48 -26.10 -31.99
CA GLN A 119 10.44 -25.37 -31.24
C GLN A 119 10.34 -25.81 -29.78
N ILE A 120 10.43 -27.13 -29.52
CA ILE A 120 10.46 -27.66 -28.15
C ILE A 120 11.67 -27.12 -27.39
N ASN A 121 12.87 -27.17 -27.98
CA ASN A 121 14.09 -26.68 -27.33
C ASN A 121 14.04 -25.16 -27.05
N GLU A 122 13.50 -24.37 -28.00
CA GLU A 122 13.33 -22.93 -27.82
C GLU A 122 12.32 -22.60 -26.71
N ALA A 123 11.20 -23.32 -26.66
CA ALA A 123 10.21 -23.18 -25.60
C ALA A 123 10.75 -23.60 -24.23
N GLU A 124 11.54 -24.68 -24.16
CA GLU A 124 12.22 -25.12 -22.93
C GLU A 124 13.21 -24.08 -22.44
N LYS A 125 13.98 -23.46 -23.34
CA LYS A 125 14.90 -22.37 -22.99
C LYS A 125 14.15 -21.17 -22.40
N LEU A 126 13.10 -20.71 -23.07
CA LEU A 126 12.28 -19.59 -22.58
C LEU A 126 11.62 -19.92 -21.23
N PHE A 127 11.16 -21.17 -21.07
CA PHE A 127 10.59 -21.65 -19.82
C PHE A 127 11.60 -21.60 -18.67
N LEU A 128 12.84 -22.05 -18.89
CA LEU A 128 13.90 -22.00 -17.88
C LEU A 128 14.28 -20.56 -17.51
N GLU A 129 14.36 -19.65 -18.49
CA GLU A 129 14.58 -18.22 -18.24
C GLU A 129 13.47 -17.65 -17.34
N LYS A 130 12.20 -17.93 -17.67
CA LYS A 130 11.04 -17.48 -16.88
C LYS A 130 11.01 -18.10 -15.49
N LEU A 131 11.42 -19.36 -15.36
CA LEU A 131 11.53 -20.03 -14.06
C LEU A 131 12.59 -19.36 -13.19
N SER A 132 13.77 -19.05 -13.75
CA SER A 132 14.84 -18.37 -13.01
C SER A 132 14.47 -16.94 -12.58
N GLU A 133 13.74 -16.20 -13.43
CA GLU A 133 13.20 -14.88 -13.09
C GLU A 133 12.18 -14.97 -11.95
N LYS A 134 11.28 -15.97 -12.01
CA LYS A 134 10.32 -16.22 -10.95
C LYS A 134 11.03 -16.54 -9.62
N GLU A 135 12.03 -17.42 -9.64
CA GLU A 135 12.82 -17.79 -8.46
C GLU A 135 13.50 -16.56 -7.84
N TYR A 136 14.12 -15.70 -8.67
CA TYR A 136 14.71 -14.43 -8.22
C TYR A 136 13.69 -13.52 -7.51
N TRP A 137 12.49 -13.35 -8.10
CA TRP A 137 11.45 -12.52 -7.48
C TRP A 137 10.87 -13.15 -6.22
N GLU A 138 10.79 -14.48 -6.14
CA GLU A 138 10.39 -15.19 -4.92
C GLU A 138 11.43 -15.02 -3.80
N GLU A 139 12.73 -15.15 -4.10
CA GLU A 139 13.82 -14.88 -3.16
C GLU A 139 13.81 -13.43 -2.67
N TYR A 140 13.64 -12.48 -3.60
CA TYR A 140 13.51 -11.07 -3.25
C TYR A 140 12.29 -10.83 -2.36
N LYS A 141 11.14 -11.41 -2.68
CA LYS A 141 9.92 -11.26 -1.87
C LYS A 141 10.10 -11.85 -0.47
N ASN A 142 10.73 -13.02 -0.36
CA ASN A 142 10.86 -13.75 0.90
C ASN A 142 11.93 -13.16 1.83
N VAL A 143 13.06 -12.69 1.29
CA VAL A 143 14.22 -12.24 2.07
C VAL A 143 14.61 -10.80 1.73
N GLY A 144 14.83 -10.49 0.45
CA GLY A 144 15.35 -9.18 0.02
C GLY A 144 14.45 -8.01 0.41
N SER A 145 13.13 -8.20 0.35
CA SER A 145 12.12 -7.21 0.71
C SER A 145 12.22 -6.79 2.17
N ALA A 146 12.42 -7.76 3.08
CA ALA A 146 12.57 -7.48 4.49
C ALA A 146 13.89 -6.74 4.78
N GLN A 147 14.99 -7.13 4.13
CA GLN A 147 16.29 -6.45 4.26
C GLN A 147 16.23 -5.01 3.76
N HIS A 148 15.64 -4.78 2.57
CA HIS A 148 15.45 -3.44 2.03
C HIS A 148 14.51 -2.60 2.88
N ALA A 149 13.42 -3.18 3.40
CA ALA A 149 12.52 -2.46 4.30
C ALA A 149 13.24 -2.02 5.59
N GLN A 150 14.05 -2.90 6.20
CA GLN A 150 14.85 -2.55 7.38
C GLN A 150 15.85 -1.43 7.07
N LEU A 151 16.54 -1.50 5.93
CA LEU A 151 17.48 -0.47 5.50
C LEU A 151 16.77 0.88 5.29
N ILE A 152 15.61 0.88 4.63
CA ILE A 152 14.80 2.09 4.42
C ILE A 152 14.41 2.72 5.76
N VAL A 153 13.93 1.92 6.72
CA VAL A 153 13.57 2.40 8.05
C VAL A 153 14.78 2.96 8.80
N SER A 154 15.94 2.28 8.73
CA SER A 154 17.18 2.78 9.34
C SER A 154 17.58 4.14 8.78
N LEU A 155 17.60 4.29 7.45
CA LEU A 155 17.97 5.55 6.80
C LEU A 155 16.96 6.66 7.09
N GLN A 156 15.68 6.34 7.17
CA GLN A 156 14.66 7.31 7.57
C GLN A 156 14.88 7.80 9.00
N ASN A 157 15.20 6.90 9.94
CA ASN A 157 15.53 7.27 11.32
C ASN A 157 16.80 8.13 11.39
N ASP A 158 17.82 7.84 10.58
CA ASP A 158 19.04 8.65 10.50
C ASP A 158 18.74 10.06 9.99
N ILE A 159 17.91 10.17 8.94
CA ILE A 159 17.46 11.45 8.38
C ILE A 159 16.72 12.26 9.46
N ASP A 160 15.79 11.64 10.18
CA ASP A 160 14.99 12.34 11.17
C ASP A 160 15.83 12.74 12.41
N THR A 161 16.81 11.92 12.80
CA THR A 161 17.80 12.28 13.83
C THR A 161 18.63 13.49 13.42
N VAL A 162 19.10 13.54 12.17
CA VAL A 162 19.87 14.68 11.65
C VAL A 162 19.02 15.95 11.62
N LYS A 163 17.74 15.85 11.22
CA LYS A 163 16.81 16.99 11.25
C LYS A 163 16.59 17.50 12.67
N GLU A 164 16.28 16.61 13.61
CA GLU A 164 16.05 16.98 15.02
C GLU A 164 17.30 17.66 15.63
N ASN A 165 18.49 17.13 15.35
CA ASN A 165 19.74 17.73 15.79
C ASN A 165 19.96 19.12 15.17
N ALA A 166 19.66 19.28 13.88
CA ALA A 166 19.77 20.58 13.22
C ALA A 166 18.79 21.61 13.81
N GLU A 167 17.56 21.19 14.11
CA GLU A 167 16.55 22.03 14.78
C GLU A 167 17.01 22.46 16.18
N LYS A 168 17.43 21.50 17.02
CA LYS A 168 17.98 21.79 18.36
C LYS A 168 19.16 22.75 18.31
N MET A 169 20.09 22.55 17.38
CA MET A 169 21.23 23.46 17.20
C MET A 169 20.78 24.85 16.79
N SER A 170 19.82 24.95 15.87
CA SER A 170 19.28 26.24 15.43
C SER A 170 18.63 27.02 16.58
N GLU A 171 17.91 26.33 17.46
CA GLU A 171 17.28 26.90 18.65
C GLU A 171 18.33 27.37 19.66
N GLN A 172 19.34 26.55 19.93
CA GLN A 172 20.45 26.93 20.82
C GLN A 172 21.19 28.17 20.30
N TYR A 173 21.47 28.25 19.00
CA TYR A 173 22.09 29.43 18.40
C TYR A 173 21.20 30.66 18.50
N LYS A 174 19.89 30.51 18.28
CA LYS A 174 18.95 31.62 18.42
C LYS A 174 18.93 32.16 19.85
N VAL A 175 18.83 31.29 20.86
CA VAL A 175 18.85 31.69 22.28
C VAL A 175 20.17 32.37 22.64
N THR A 176 21.29 31.79 22.23
CA THR A 176 22.63 32.35 22.50
C THR A 176 22.78 33.74 21.88
N LEU A 177 22.32 33.93 20.63
CA LEU A 177 22.34 35.23 19.96
C LEU A 177 21.46 36.27 20.66
N GLU A 178 20.27 35.88 21.13
CA GLU A 178 19.38 36.76 21.86
C GLU A 178 19.98 37.20 23.20
N ASP A 179 20.63 36.29 23.93
CA ASP A 179 21.26 36.58 25.21
C ASP A 179 22.52 37.45 25.04
N GLU A 180 23.34 37.18 24.04
CA GLU A 180 24.48 38.03 23.67
C GLU A 180 24.03 39.44 23.27
N LYS A 181 22.95 39.55 22.48
CA LYS A 181 22.36 40.85 22.13
C LYS A 181 21.89 41.62 23.37
N LYS A 182 21.22 40.95 24.32
CA LYS A 182 20.80 41.56 25.60
C LYS A 182 22.00 41.95 26.45
N ARG A 183 23.06 41.14 26.48
CA ARG A 183 24.30 41.43 27.20
C ARG A 183 24.97 42.69 26.65
N ILE A 184 25.20 42.74 25.34
CA ILE A 184 25.78 43.90 24.65
C ILE A 184 24.92 45.15 24.88
N SER A 185 23.59 45.04 24.77
CA SER A 185 22.68 46.19 25.00
C SER A 185 22.76 46.74 26.42
N ARG A 186 22.89 45.86 27.44
CA ARG A 186 23.07 46.27 28.84
C ARG A 186 24.43 46.93 29.07
N GLU A 187 25.49 46.31 28.57
CA GLU A 187 26.86 46.79 28.74
C GLU A 187 27.08 48.13 28.04
N THR A 188 26.59 48.28 26.80
CA THR A 188 26.61 49.55 26.07
C THR A 188 25.79 50.63 26.78
N MET A 189 24.64 50.31 27.37
CA MET A 189 23.86 51.27 28.17
C MET A 189 24.63 51.74 29.42
N ILE A 190 25.31 50.83 30.11
CA ILE A 190 26.16 51.17 31.26
C ILE A 190 27.32 52.08 30.83
N GLN A 191 28.03 51.72 29.75
CA GLN A 191 29.12 52.53 29.21
C GLN A 191 28.65 53.92 28.77
N LEU A 192 27.49 54.03 28.11
CA LEU A 192 26.90 55.31 27.73
C LEU A 192 26.54 56.16 28.95
N LYS A 193 25.96 55.57 30.01
CA LYS A 193 25.68 56.29 31.26
C LYS A 193 26.98 56.80 31.92
N GLN A 194 28.00 55.96 32.00
CA GLN A 194 29.31 56.35 32.54
C GLN A 194 29.96 57.46 31.72
N ARG A 195 29.89 57.39 30.38
CA ARG A 195 30.43 58.44 29.50
C ARG A 195 29.66 59.76 29.62
N LYS A 196 28.33 59.70 29.72
CA LYS A 196 27.49 60.88 29.98
C LYS A 196 27.86 61.53 31.31
N GLU A 197 27.96 60.74 32.38
CA GLU A 197 28.34 61.21 33.71
C GLU A 197 29.76 61.80 33.74
N TRP A 198 30.70 61.16 33.05
CA TRP A 198 32.05 61.70 32.92
C TRP A 198 32.07 63.02 32.14
N ALA A 199 31.31 63.12 31.04
CA ALA A 199 31.22 64.34 30.24
C ALA A 199 30.53 65.49 30.99
N THR A 200 29.48 65.22 31.77
CA THR A 200 28.82 66.23 32.62
C THR A 200 29.77 66.71 33.71
N GLN A 201 30.45 65.81 34.42
CA GLN A 201 31.46 66.17 35.41
C GLN A 201 32.60 66.99 34.79
N HIS A 202 33.08 66.60 33.61
CA HIS A 202 34.12 67.33 32.90
C HIS A 202 33.65 68.72 32.47
N ALA A 203 32.44 68.84 31.92
CA ALA A 203 31.86 70.12 31.50
C ALA A 203 31.69 71.07 32.70
N VAL A 204 31.15 70.58 33.83
CA VAL A 204 30.94 71.35 35.05
C VAL A 204 32.24 71.96 35.59
N ARG A 205 33.40 71.31 35.39
CA ARG A 205 34.71 71.87 35.79
C ARG A 205 35.07 73.16 35.06
N PHE A 206 34.50 73.42 33.88
CA PHE A 206 34.79 74.62 33.07
C PHE A 206 33.68 75.67 33.12
N ILE A 207 32.67 75.52 33.99
CA ILE A 207 31.55 76.46 34.12
C ILE A 207 31.89 77.58 35.13
N ASP A 208 31.43 78.80 34.85
CA ASP A 208 31.57 79.96 35.75
C ASP A 208 30.80 79.79 37.07
N LYS A 209 31.33 80.40 38.14
CA LYS A 209 30.81 80.25 39.53
C LYS A 209 29.32 80.56 39.69
N ASN A 210 28.78 81.52 38.94
CA ASN A 210 27.37 81.89 39.04
C ASN A 210 26.46 80.81 38.44
N ASN A 211 26.83 80.30 37.25
CA ASN A 211 26.10 79.23 36.58
C ASN A 211 26.17 77.91 37.38
N TYR A 212 27.27 77.66 38.10
CA TYR A 212 27.40 76.48 38.98
C TYR A 212 26.34 76.43 40.10
N ARG A 213 25.98 77.58 40.68
CA ARG A 213 24.96 77.66 41.74
C ARG A 213 23.58 77.27 41.21
N GLU A 214 23.21 77.78 40.03
CA GLU A 214 21.94 77.47 39.36
C GLU A 214 21.84 75.97 39.00
N ILE A 215 22.94 75.35 38.55
CA ILE A 215 22.97 73.90 38.29
C ILE A 215 22.71 73.10 39.57
N TRP A 216 23.31 73.51 40.70
CA TRP A 216 23.14 72.82 41.98
C TRP A 216 21.72 72.93 42.53
N GLU A 217 21.10 74.10 42.44
CA GLU A 217 19.70 74.31 42.82
C GLU A 217 18.75 73.48 41.94
N ASN A 218 18.99 73.43 40.63
CA ASN A 218 18.21 72.58 39.71
C ASN A 218 18.37 71.08 39.98
N ASP A 219 19.59 70.59 40.28
CA ASP A 219 19.81 69.18 40.62
C ASP A 219 19.08 68.79 41.93
N TRP A 220 19.09 69.70 42.91
CA TRP A 220 18.32 69.53 44.14
C TRP A 220 16.80 69.47 43.86
N LEU A 221 16.26 70.41 43.07
CA LEU A 221 14.84 70.41 42.67
C LEU A 221 14.45 69.15 41.89
N LYS A 222 15.35 68.63 41.05
CA LYS A 222 15.09 67.42 40.25
C LYS A 222 14.99 66.16 41.12
N LYS A 223 15.89 66.01 42.11
CA LYS A 223 15.82 64.92 43.09
C LYS A 223 14.52 64.98 43.89
N GLU A 224 14.10 66.17 44.31
CA GLU A 224 12.86 66.36 45.05
C GLU A 224 11.61 66.12 44.18
N GLY A 225 11.66 66.50 42.90
CA GLY A 225 10.59 66.21 41.94
C GLY A 225 10.43 64.71 41.66
N ASP A 226 11.55 63.99 41.51
CA ASP A 226 11.54 62.54 41.32
C ASP A 226 10.96 61.83 42.56
N THR A 227 11.40 62.19 43.78
CA THR A 227 10.86 61.60 45.02
C THR A 227 9.39 61.94 45.25
N ALA A 228 8.95 63.17 44.95
CA ALA A 228 7.56 63.59 45.07
C ALA A 228 6.63 62.82 44.12
N SER A 229 7.10 62.49 42.90
CA SER A 229 6.30 61.72 41.94
C SER A 229 6.08 60.26 42.38
N PHE A 230 7.07 59.63 43.02
CA PHE A 230 6.92 58.27 43.56
C PHE A 230 6.10 58.24 44.85
N GLY A 231 6.22 59.26 45.71
CA GLY A 231 5.44 59.39 46.94
C GLY A 231 3.93 59.41 46.69
N ASN A 232 3.47 60.11 45.65
CA ASN A 232 2.04 60.21 45.34
C ASN A 232 1.45 58.92 44.70
N VAL A 233 2.24 58.09 44.02
CA VAL A 233 1.75 56.82 43.46
C VAL A 233 1.60 55.75 44.55
N LEU A 234 2.51 55.73 45.54
CA LEU A 234 2.37 54.84 46.70
C LEU A 234 1.13 55.18 47.53
N SER A 235 0.77 56.46 47.69
CA SER A 235 -0.48 56.83 48.37
C SER A 235 -1.76 56.48 47.60
N LEU A 236 -1.68 56.27 46.28
CA LEU A 236 -2.86 55.94 45.47
C LEU A 236 -3.18 54.44 45.46
N LEU A 237 -2.19 53.58 45.67
CA LEU A 237 -2.40 52.12 45.72
C LEU A 237 -3.13 51.68 47.01
N ASP A 238 -2.98 52.44 48.09
CA ASP A 238 -3.71 52.22 49.35
C ASP A 238 -5.19 52.64 49.27
N PHE A 239 -5.62 53.25 48.16
CA PHE A 239 -7.02 53.63 47.92
C PHE A 239 -7.78 52.73 46.94
N LEU A 240 -7.21 51.59 46.50
CA LEU A 240 -7.99 50.61 45.74
C LEU A 240 -8.70 49.62 46.69
N PRO A 241 -10.04 49.60 46.73
CA PRO A 241 -10.80 48.77 47.65
C PRO A 241 -10.63 47.26 47.37
N PRO A 242 -10.38 46.45 48.40
CA PRO A 242 -10.38 44.99 48.31
C PRO A 242 -11.84 44.52 48.44
N ASP A 243 -12.58 44.44 47.35
CA ASP A 243 -13.77 43.56 47.21
C ASP A 243 -14.35 43.69 45.78
N LEU A 244 -13.61 43.12 44.83
CA LEU A 244 -14.11 42.70 43.52
C LEU A 244 -13.55 41.30 43.24
N HIS A 245 -13.81 40.39 44.18
CA HIS A 245 -13.90 38.97 43.86
C HIS A 245 -15.33 38.68 43.39
N THR A 246 -15.46 37.79 42.40
CA THR A 246 -16.69 37.34 41.72
C THR A 246 -17.23 38.23 40.60
N ALA A 247 -16.47 38.30 39.50
CA ALA A 247 -17.06 38.31 38.17
C ALA A 247 -16.20 37.42 37.26
N GLU A 248 -16.54 36.13 37.18
CA GLU A 248 -16.28 35.40 35.95
C GLU A 248 -17.20 35.99 34.88
N PRO A 249 -16.65 36.44 33.75
CA PRO A 249 -17.25 36.00 32.51
C PRO A 249 -16.19 35.43 31.56
N CYS A 250 -16.42 34.16 31.24
CA CYS A 250 -16.45 33.65 29.88
C CYS A 250 -15.39 34.22 28.93
N VAL A 251 -14.29 33.47 28.81
CA VAL A 251 -13.52 33.36 27.57
C VAL A 251 -14.41 32.66 26.53
N SER A 252 -15.35 33.39 25.94
CA SER A 252 -15.90 33.03 24.63
C SER A 252 -15.02 33.69 23.58
N SER A 253 -14.17 32.84 22.99
CA SER A 253 -13.96 32.76 21.55
C SER A 253 -14.58 33.87 20.70
N GLY A 254 -13.74 34.55 19.92
CA GLY A 254 -14.19 35.37 18.81
C GLY A 254 -13.22 36.50 18.59
N GLN A 255 -12.35 36.37 17.60
CA GLN A 255 -12.45 37.21 16.40
C GLN A 255 -12.37 38.70 16.75
N SER A 256 -11.36 39.44 16.30
CA SER A 256 -11.03 39.53 14.88
C SER A 256 -10.08 40.70 14.73
N ARG A 257 -9.29 40.66 13.67
CA ARG A 257 -8.92 41.81 12.84
C ARG A 257 -8.01 42.87 13.45
N GLY A 258 -6.76 42.77 13.03
CA GLY A 258 -5.89 43.91 12.78
C GLY A 258 -4.47 43.37 12.67
N SER A 259 -3.75 43.51 11.59
CA SER A 259 -3.97 44.33 10.43
C SER A 259 -2.97 43.81 9.40
N LEU A 260 -3.51 43.54 8.21
CA LEU A 260 -2.89 43.81 6.92
C LEU A 260 -1.55 43.15 6.55
N ARG A 261 -1.65 42.45 5.41
CA ARG A 261 -0.93 42.76 4.16
C ARG A 261 0.54 43.10 4.41
N ILE A 262 1.46 42.20 4.10
CA ILE A 262 2.05 42.08 2.76
C ILE A 262 2.79 40.74 2.77
N LEU A 263 2.61 39.95 1.71
CA LEU A 263 3.43 38.81 1.21
C LEU A 263 2.57 37.74 0.49
N ALA A 264 1.39 38.14 0.00
CA ALA A 264 0.62 37.33 -0.96
C ALA A 264 1.35 36.97 -2.28
N PRO A 265 2.47 37.59 -2.72
CA PRO A 265 3.15 37.07 -3.91
C PRO A 265 4.05 35.85 -3.64
N PHE A 266 4.53 35.63 -2.41
CA PHE A 266 5.48 34.54 -2.16
C PHE A 266 4.81 33.18 -1.88
N ALA A 267 3.60 33.18 -1.31
CA ALA A 267 2.90 31.94 -0.99
C ALA A 267 2.37 31.20 -2.23
N LEU A 268 1.94 31.91 -3.27
CA LEU A 268 1.47 31.29 -4.53
C LEU A 268 2.62 30.69 -5.35
N GLN A 269 3.81 31.31 -5.29
CA GLN A 269 4.99 30.81 -5.99
C GLN A 269 5.61 29.58 -5.29
N LEU A 270 5.49 29.49 -3.96
CA LEU A 270 5.86 28.28 -3.23
C LEU A 270 4.82 27.17 -3.39
N TRP A 271 3.52 27.49 -3.37
CA TRP A 271 2.49 26.45 -3.50
C TRP A 271 2.44 25.84 -4.90
N SER A 272 2.69 26.62 -5.96
CA SER A 272 2.85 26.07 -7.32
C SER A 272 4.12 25.23 -7.51
N LYS A 273 5.15 25.42 -6.68
CA LYS A 273 6.36 24.58 -6.69
C LYS A 273 6.24 23.34 -5.79
N LEU A 274 5.43 23.42 -4.73
CA LEU A 274 5.18 22.31 -3.80
C LEU A 274 4.04 21.40 -4.27
N SER A 275 3.09 21.88 -5.09
CA SER A 275 2.02 21.05 -5.67
C SER A 275 2.49 20.15 -6.82
N GLY A 276 3.67 20.40 -7.39
CA GLY A 276 4.26 19.58 -8.44
C GLY A 276 4.99 18.31 -7.96
N LEU A 277 5.10 18.10 -6.64
CA LEU A 277 5.94 17.05 -6.07
C LEU A 277 5.24 16.17 -5.02
N LEU A 278 3.90 16.22 -4.95
CA LEU A 278 3.11 15.28 -4.16
C LEU A 278 2.26 14.39 -5.09
N PRO A 279 2.67 13.13 -5.32
CA PRO A 279 1.77 12.10 -5.82
C PRO A 279 0.66 11.90 -4.80
N THR A 280 -0.56 12.04 -5.30
CA THR A 280 -1.83 11.90 -4.60
C THR A 280 -1.91 10.61 -3.79
N LEU A 281 -1.96 10.77 -2.48
CA LEU A 281 -2.46 9.80 -1.50
C LEU A 281 -3.97 10.03 -1.36
N VAL A 282 -4.77 9.52 -2.30
CA VAL A 282 -6.24 9.39 -2.11
C VAL A 282 -6.71 8.10 -2.79
N THR A 283 -7.12 7.17 -1.93
CA THR A 283 -8.16 6.12 -1.96
C THR A 283 -8.70 5.55 -3.29
N PRO A 284 -9.18 4.29 -3.29
CA PRO A 284 -9.29 3.46 -4.48
C PRO A 284 -10.54 3.80 -5.29
N ASP A 285 -10.37 4.13 -6.57
CA ASP A 285 -11.02 3.46 -7.71
C ASP A 285 -10.55 4.11 -9.03
N PRO A 286 -10.44 3.35 -10.14
CA PRO A 286 -9.52 3.70 -11.22
C PRO A 286 -10.17 4.59 -12.27
N VAL A 287 -9.63 5.79 -12.46
CA VAL A 287 -9.84 6.58 -13.68
C VAL A 287 -8.48 6.77 -14.35
N CYS A 288 -8.34 6.13 -15.51
CA CYS A 288 -7.14 6.19 -16.35
C CYS A 288 -6.94 7.61 -16.89
N ILE A 289 -5.83 8.25 -16.53
CA ILE A 289 -5.38 9.51 -17.14
C ILE A 289 -4.21 9.19 -18.08
N ILE A 290 -4.48 9.20 -19.39
CA ILE A 290 -3.46 9.06 -20.42
C ILE A 290 -2.85 10.45 -20.68
N TRP A 291 -1.55 10.58 -20.41
CA TRP A 291 -0.77 11.76 -20.76
C TRP A 291 -0.15 11.59 -22.15
N SER A 292 -0.49 12.48 -23.07
CA SER A 292 0.18 12.57 -24.37
C SER A 292 1.10 13.78 -24.39
N PHE A 293 2.41 13.52 -24.45
CA PHE A 293 3.46 14.53 -24.57
C PHE A 293 3.59 14.98 -26.03
N GLY A 294 3.20 16.23 -26.31
CA GLY A 294 3.47 16.93 -27.56
C GLY A 294 4.07 18.31 -27.29
N PRO A 295 5.20 18.69 -27.90
CA PRO A 295 5.89 19.93 -27.57
C PRO A 295 5.15 21.15 -28.12
N GLY A 296 4.83 22.11 -27.25
CA GLY A 296 4.55 23.49 -27.67
C GLY A 296 3.10 23.99 -27.63
N GLN A 297 2.16 23.35 -26.93
CA GLN A 297 0.86 23.97 -26.65
C GLN A 297 0.50 23.96 -25.16
N THR A 298 -0.01 25.11 -24.71
CA THR A 298 -0.43 25.43 -23.35
C THR A 298 -1.64 24.60 -22.93
N ASN A 299 -1.51 23.97 -21.75
CA ASN A 299 -2.50 23.14 -21.05
C ASN A 299 -3.95 23.64 -21.21
N SER A 300 -4.78 22.90 -21.94
CA SER A 300 -6.24 22.98 -21.78
C SER A 300 -6.74 21.64 -21.24
N MET A 301 -7.34 21.71 -20.06
CA MET A 301 -7.89 20.57 -19.33
C MET A 301 -9.33 20.40 -19.78
N ALA A 302 -9.61 19.37 -20.58
CA ALA A 302 -10.97 18.97 -20.89
C ALA A 302 -11.38 17.85 -19.92
N ILE A 303 -12.30 18.18 -19.01
CA ILE A 303 -12.95 17.22 -18.12
C ILE A 303 -14.21 16.74 -18.86
N CYS A 304 -14.22 15.50 -19.32
CA CYS A 304 -15.46 14.84 -19.70
C CYS A 304 -16.14 14.31 -18.43
N PRO A 305 -17.47 14.48 -18.31
CA PRO A 305 -18.23 14.23 -17.07
C PRO A 305 -18.25 12.77 -16.62
#